data_AF-A0A1V1I1N5-F1
#
_entry.id   AF-A0A1V1I1N5-F1
#
_cell.length_a   1.000
_cell.length_b   1.000
_cell.length_c   1.000
_cell.angle_alpha   90.00
_cell.angle_beta   90.00
_cell.angle_gamma   90.00
#
_symmetry.space_group_name_H-M   'P 1'
#
loop_
_entity.id
_entity.type
_entity.pdbx_description
1 polymer ?
#
loop_
_entity_poly.entity_id
_entity_poly.type
_entity_poly.pdbx_seq_one_letter_code
_entity_poly.pdbx_strand_id
1 'polypeptide(L)' 'MAITEAKNPSSLRIKLDLGMVDGKTKTKSKTFSNLKHDAAAQDIYDVAESLMALQEYTVLETAKIDNTTLL' A
#
# COMPACT_ATOMS: atom_id res chain seq x y z
N MET A 1 -18.25 -3.18 -29.81
CA MET A 1 -16.91 -2.64 -29.46
C MET A 1 -16.34 -3.53 -28.37
N ALA A 2 -15.07 -3.92 -28.47
CA ALA A 2 -14.40 -4.67 -27.42
C ALA A 2 -13.79 -3.67 -26.42
N ILE A 3 -14.01 -3.90 -25.13
CA ILE A 3 -13.33 -3.14 -24.06
C ILE A 3 -11.88 -3.62 -23.99
N THR A 4 -10.94 -2.70 -23.87
CA THR A 4 -9.51 -3.00 -23.67
C THR A 4 -9.03 -2.52 -22.30
N GLU A 5 -8.09 -3.25 -21.71
CA GLU A 5 -7.56 -2.97 -20.37
C GLU A 5 -6.13 -2.44 -20.45
N ALA A 6 -5.87 -1.31 -19.78
CA ALA A 6 -4.53 -0.76 -19.61
C ALA A 6 -4.14 -0.79 -18.12
N LYS A 7 -3.15 -1.62 -17.76
CA LYS A 7 -2.64 -1.71 -16.38
C LYS A 7 -1.76 -0.50 -16.05
N ASN A 8 -2.15 0.27 -15.05
CA ASN A 8 -1.41 1.43 -14.58
C ASN A 8 -0.45 1.02 -13.45
N PRO A 9 0.57 1.85 -13.15
CA PRO A 9 1.41 1.63 -11.98
C PRO A 9 0.59 1.49 -10.70
N SER A 10 0.94 0.49 -9.91
CA SER A 10 0.32 0.21 -8.63
C SER A 10 0.88 1.12 -7.54
N SER A 11 0.31 1.02 -6.35
CA SER A 11 0.83 1.67 -5.14
C SER A 11 0.88 0.70 -3.97
N LEU A 12 1.91 0.84 -3.13
CA LEU A 12 2.00 0.16 -1.84
C LEU A 12 1.44 1.10 -0.75
N ARG A 13 0.37 0.69 -0.07
CA ARG A 13 -0.18 1.40 1.09
C ARG A 13 0.12 0.63 2.36
N ILE A 14 0.63 1.32 3.37
CA ILE A 14 0.83 0.78 4.71
C ILE A 14 0.07 1.63 5.72
N LYS A 15 -0.80 1.00 6.49
CA LYS A 15 -1.59 1.62 7.56
C LYS A 15 -0.93 1.35 8.89
N LEU A 16 -0.70 2.41 9.65
CA LEU A 16 -0.02 2.40 10.95
C LEU A 16 -0.98 2.78 12.06
N ASP A 17 -0.81 2.16 13.21
CA ASP A 17 -1.45 2.55 14.46
C ASP A 17 -0.58 3.53 15.23
N LEU A 18 -1.07 4.74 15.46
CA LEU A 18 -0.42 5.77 16.27
C LEU A 18 -0.98 5.81 17.71
N GLY A 19 -1.76 4.79 18.09
CA GLY A 19 -2.38 4.67 19.41
C GLY A 19 -3.63 5.53 19.57
N MET A 20 -3.97 5.84 20.81
CA MET A 20 -5.14 6.63 21.17
C MET A 20 -4.77 8.09 21.42
N VAL A 21 -5.51 9.02 20.81
CA VAL A 21 -5.43 10.45 21.10
C VAL A 21 -6.86 10.93 21.35
N ASP A 22 -7.11 11.53 22.52
CA ASP A 22 -8.42 12.05 22.91
C ASP A 22 -9.58 11.02 22.81
N GLY A 23 -9.29 9.77 23.19
CA GLY A 23 -10.27 8.68 23.17
C GLY A 23 -10.62 8.13 21.78
N LYS A 24 -9.87 8.53 20.75
CA LYS A 24 -10.00 8.00 19.37
C LYS A 24 -8.72 7.35 18.91
N THR A 25 -8.84 6.19 18.28
CA THR A 25 -7.70 5.53 17.62
C THR A 25 -7.21 6.40 16.47
N LYS A 26 -5.94 6.77 16.50
CA LYS A 26 -5.29 7.54 15.46
C LYS A 26 -4.55 6.59 14.55
N THR A 27 -5.03 6.44 13.31
CA THR A 27 -4.33 5.68 12.28
C THR A 27 -3.74 6.62 11.24
N LYS A 28 -2.57 6.28 10.69
CA LYS A 28 -1.96 7.00 9.58
C LYS A 28 -1.63 6.05 8.44
N SER A 29 -1.92 6.47 7.22
CA SER A 29 -1.53 5.72 6.02
C SER A 29 -0.32 6.37 5.37
N LYS A 30 0.65 5.56 4.96
CA LYS A 30 1.73 5.94 4.04
C LYS A 30 1.50 5.20 2.72
N THR A 31 1.59 5.92 1.61
CA THR A 31 1.43 5.35 0.28
C THR A 31 2.70 5.63 -0.54
N PHE A 32 3.25 4.58 -1.14
CA PHE A 32 4.35 4.63 -2.08
C PHE A 32 3.80 4.32 -3.46
N SER A 33 3.79 5.32 -4.33
CA SER A 33 3.28 5.24 -5.70
C SER A 33 4.34 4.74 -6.68
N ASN A 34 3.94 4.49 -7.92
CA ASN A 34 4.79 4.06 -9.02
C ASN A 34 5.42 2.67 -8.83
N LEU A 35 4.69 1.78 -8.15
CA LEU A 35 5.03 0.37 -8.10
C LEU A 35 4.74 -0.28 -9.46
N LYS A 36 5.63 -1.16 -9.93
CA LYS A 36 5.36 -1.93 -11.15
C LYS A 36 4.07 -2.74 -10.97
N HIS A 37 3.20 -2.71 -11.97
CA HIS A 37 1.89 -3.35 -11.87
C HIS A 37 1.97 -4.88 -11.74
N ASP A 38 3.07 -5.46 -12.25
CA ASP A 38 3.39 -6.89 -12.29
C ASP A 38 4.40 -7.32 -11.22
N ALA A 39 4.79 -6.43 -10.30
CA ALA A 39 5.64 -6.81 -9.17
C ALA A 39 4.97 -7.92 -8.35
N ALA A 40 5.77 -8.92 -7.97
CA ALA A 40 5.29 -10.06 -7.20
C ALA A 40 4.84 -9.61 -5.80
N ALA A 41 3.76 -10.21 -5.30
CA ALA A 41 3.22 -9.86 -3.98
C ALA A 41 4.25 -10.05 -2.86
N GLN A 42 5.10 -11.08 -2.95
CA GLN A 42 6.17 -11.33 -1.99
C GLN A 42 7.18 -10.19 -1.97
N ASP A 43 7.73 -9.81 -3.13
CA ASP A 43 8.72 -8.72 -3.23
C ASP A 43 8.16 -7.40 -2.65
N ILE A 44 6.88 -7.11 -2.89
CA ILE A 44 6.21 -5.92 -2.36
C ILE A 44 6.11 -6.00 -0.83
N TYR A 45 5.78 -7.17 -0.29
CA TYR A 45 5.65 -7.39 1.14
C TYR A 45 7.01 -7.31 1.85
N ASP A 46 8.06 -7.89 1.28
CA ASP A 46 9.42 -7.86 1.85
C ASP A 46 9.96 -6.42 1.93
N VAL A 47 9.68 -5.61 0.90
CA VAL A 47 9.99 -4.17 0.91
C VAL A 47 9.16 -3.45 1.98
N ALA A 48 7.88 -3.80 2.13
CA ALA A 48 7.04 -3.23 3.19
C ALA A 48 7.60 -3.56 4.57
N GLU A 49 7.97 -4.81 4.86
CA GLU A 49 8.60 -5.19 6.14
C GLU A 49 9.90 -4.42 6.38
N SER A 50 10.75 -4.32 5.37
CA SER A 50 12.02 -3.57 5.48
C SER A 50 11.78 -2.09 5.82
N LEU A 51 10.76 -1.46 5.22
CA LEU A 51 10.37 -0.09 5.54
C LEU A 51 9.77 0.02 6.95
N MET A 52 9.03 -0.99 7.39
CA MET A 52 8.36 -1.00 8.68
C MET A 52 9.30 -1.27 9.84
N ALA A 53 10.41 -1.99 9.61
CA ALA A 53 11.49 -2.16 10.57
C ALA A 53 12.21 -0.84 10.92
N LEU A 54 12.08 0.20 10.09
CA LEU A 54 12.70 1.51 10.32
C LEU A 54 11.86 2.48 11.16
N GLN A 55 10.65 2.08 11.54
CA GLN A 55 9.70 2.95 12.24
C GLN A 55 9.08 2.24 13.45
N GLU A 56 8.57 3.02 14.41
CA GLU A 56 8.18 2.52 15.73
C GLU A 56 6.70 2.11 15.85
N TYR A 57 5.86 2.44 14.87
CA TYR A 57 4.42 2.21 14.94
C TYR A 57 4.02 0.80 14.49
N THR A 58 2.97 0.25 15.09
CA THR A 58 2.45 -1.05 14.68
C THR A 58 1.80 -0.97 13.30
N VAL A 59 2.10 -1.94 12.44
CA VAL A 59 1.45 -2.09 11.13
C VAL A 59 0.09 -2.73 11.31
N LEU A 60 -0.96 -2.07 10.84
CA LEU A 60 -2.33 -2.59 10.82
C LEU A 60 -2.66 -3.29 9.50
N GLU A 61 -2.15 -2.77 8.39
CA GLU A 61 -2.47 -3.27 7.05
C GLU A 61 -1.36 -2.92 6.06
N THR A 62 -1.00 -3.89 5.21
CA THR A 62 -0.18 -3.69 4.02
C THR A 62 -1.01 -4.07 2.80
N ALA A 63 -1.14 -3.16 1.84
CA ALA A 63 -1.99 -3.35 0.67
C ALA A 63 -1.28 -2.92 -0.62
N LYS A 64 -1.35 -3.76 -1.65
CA LYS A 64 -1.09 -3.38 -3.04
C LYS A 64 -2.38 -2.82 -3.63
N ILE A 65 -2.33 -1.61 -4.16
CA ILE A 65 -3.45 -0.95 -4.83
C ILE A 65 -3.16 -0.94 -6.32
N ASP A 66 -3.93 -1.75 -7.06
CA ASP A 66 -3.85 -1.83 -8.51
C ASP A 66 -4.85 -0.87 -9.15
N ASN A 67 -4.45 -0.28 -10.28
CA ASN A 67 -5.29 0.61 -11.05
C ASN A 67 -5.27 0.15 -12.51
N THR A 68 -6.44 -0.03 -13.10
CA THR A 68 -6.60 -0.44 -14.50
C THR A 68 -7.59 0.50 -15.17
N THR A 69 -7.21 1.05 -16.33
CA THR A 69 -8.08 1.86 -17.16
C THR A 69 -8.80 0.97 -18.17
N LEU A 70 -10.12 1.11 -18.27
CA LEU A 70 -10.97 0.44 -19.27
C LEU A 70 -11.22 1.42 -20.43
N LEU A 71 -10.92 0.99 -21.66
CA LEU A 71 -11.02 1.78 -22.90
C LEU A 71 -11.97 1.15 -23.90
#